data_AF-A0A6G0IEX8-F1
#
_entry.id   AF-A0A6G0IEX8-F1
#
_cell.length_a   1.000
_cell.length_b   1.000
_cell.length_c   1.000
_cell.angle_alpha   90.00
_cell.angle_beta   90.00
_cell.angle_gamma   90.00
#
_symmetry.space_group_name_H-M   'P 1'
#
loop_
_entity.id
_entity.type
_entity.pdbx_description
1 polymer ?
#
loop_
_entity_poly.entity_id
_entity_poly.type
_entity_poly.pdbx_seq_one_letter_code
_entity_poly.pdbx_strand_id
1 'polypeptide(L)'
;MGIPGERCYYPAEELVWDASHDSSPRSLRTCLAALYGLSPDSLLLAKHQPDKHTWEEISNWSQQVSKKKKKKKAESLLGAPFHLKDGDTIGIKNLLIDNNRDFVTLEDEQGQQRLREQAEQRRKGGQDAGSDGVGPRKKTGPTKSRKPEKE
;
A
#
# COMPACT_ATOMS: atom_id res chain seq x y z
N MET A 1 0.89 20.47 -1.23
CA MET A 1 1.28 20.66 0.20
C MET A 1 0.12 20.30 1.14
N GLY A 2 0.32 19.88 2.39
CA GLY A 2 -0.77 19.66 3.37
C GLY A 2 -1.30 20.97 4.00
N ILE A 3 -2.61 21.08 4.25
CA ILE A 3 -3.22 22.27 4.86
C ILE A 3 -3.14 22.17 6.39
N PRO A 4 -2.55 23.16 7.11
CA PRO A 4 -2.39 23.10 8.56
C PRO A 4 -3.72 22.99 9.31
N GLY A 5 -3.84 22.02 10.21
CA GLY A 5 -5.04 21.79 11.03
C GLY A 5 -6.18 21.08 10.30
N GLU A 6 -6.07 20.82 9.01
CA GLU A 6 -7.05 20.06 8.23
C GLU A 6 -6.54 18.66 7.84
N ARG A 7 -7.45 17.79 7.38
CA ARG A 7 -7.14 16.44 6.85
C ARG A 7 -7.20 16.44 5.32
N CYS A 8 -6.72 17.53 4.72
CA CYS A 8 -6.78 17.86 3.31
C CYS A 8 -5.42 18.39 2.81
N TYR A 9 -5.22 18.35 1.49
CA TYR A 9 -4.06 18.93 0.82
C TYR A 9 -4.49 20.10 -0.06
N TYR A 10 -3.59 21.06 -0.23
CA TYR A 10 -3.61 21.97 -1.37
C TYR A 10 -3.57 21.17 -2.68
N PRO A 11 -4.03 21.74 -3.81
CA PRO A 11 -3.98 21.09 -5.12
C PRO A 11 -2.61 20.45 -5.42
N ALA A 12 -2.62 19.36 -6.18
CA ALA A 12 -1.39 18.69 -6.58
C ALA A 12 -0.57 19.61 -7.50
N GLU A 13 0.73 19.70 -7.23
CA GLU A 13 1.70 20.49 -7.98
C GLU A 13 2.73 19.55 -8.60
N GLU A 14 3.06 19.77 -9.87
CA GLU A 14 4.08 18.98 -10.58
C GLU A 14 5.49 19.41 -10.15
N LEU A 15 6.37 18.44 -9.91
CA LEU A 15 7.75 18.67 -9.48
C LEU A 15 8.73 17.87 -10.32
N VAL A 16 9.67 18.58 -10.95
CA VAL A 16 10.85 17.96 -11.56
C VAL A 16 11.92 17.78 -10.49
N TRP A 17 12.15 16.53 -10.08
CA TRP A 17 13.24 16.15 -9.17
C TRP A 17 14.27 15.28 -9.92
N ASP A 18 15.52 15.75 -9.98
CA ASP A 18 16.60 15.00 -10.63
C ASP A 18 17.16 13.88 -9.74
N ALA A 19 16.54 12.71 -9.85
CA ALA A 19 16.97 11.49 -9.18
C ALA A 19 18.24 10.86 -9.79
N SER A 20 18.79 11.40 -10.89
CA SER A 20 19.97 10.84 -11.59
C SER A 20 21.25 10.98 -10.76
N HIS A 21 21.39 12.11 -10.05
CA HIS A 21 22.54 12.40 -9.20
C HIS A 21 22.43 11.76 -7.82
N ASP A 22 21.27 11.91 -7.18
CA ASP A 22 20.97 11.29 -5.88
C ASP A 22 19.48 10.96 -5.80
N SER A 23 19.15 9.66 -5.79
CA SER A 23 17.77 9.15 -5.69
C SER A 23 17.31 8.88 -4.26
N SER A 24 18.00 9.39 -3.24
CA SER A 24 17.72 9.09 -1.84
C SER A 24 16.53 9.85 -1.25
N PRO A 25 15.95 9.36 -0.14
CA PRO A 25 14.99 10.12 0.66
C PRO A 25 15.48 11.52 1.05
N ARG A 26 16.79 11.69 1.21
CA ARG A 26 17.40 12.95 1.67
C ARG A 26 17.47 13.99 0.55
N SER A 27 17.79 13.60 -0.68
CA SER A 27 17.86 14.54 -1.81
C SER A 27 16.47 15.07 -2.19
N LEU A 28 15.44 14.19 -2.24
CA LEU A 28 14.05 14.63 -2.45
C LEU A 28 13.60 15.62 -1.37
N ARG A 29 13.86 15.32 -0.09
CA ARG A 29 13.58 16.27 1.01
C ARG A 29 14.30 17.59 0.85
N THR A 30 15.58 17.57 0.46
CA THR A 30 16.38 18.79 0.30
C THR A 30 15.86 19.64 -0.87
N CYS A 31 15.46 19.00 -1.96
CA CYS A 31 14.82 19.66 -3.11
C CYS A 31 13.49 20.32 -2.72
N LEU A 32 12.61 19.59 -2.02
CA LEU A 32 11.34 20.13 -1.51
C LEU A 32 11.54 21.25 -0.48
N ALA A 33 12.48 21.07 0.45
CA ALA A 33 12.84 22.07 1.44
C ALA A 33 13.30 23.38 0.77
N ALA A 34 14.15 23.30 -0.26
CA ALA A 34 14.58 24.45 -1.03
C ALA A 34 13.43 25.12 -1.80
N LEU A 35 12.53 24.33 -2.41
CA LEU A 35 11.36 24.84 -3.15
C LEU A 35 10.40 25.66 -2.27
N TYR A 36 10.11 25.17 -1.07
CA TYR A 36 9.17 25.83 -0.14
C TYR A 36 9.84 26.79 0.86
N GLY A 37 11.18 26.93 0.82
CA GLY A 37 11.92 27.77 1.79
C GLY A 37 11.91 27.25 3.23
N LEU A 38 11.84 25.92 3.40
CA LEU A 38 11.69 25.24 4.69
C LEU A 38 12.94 24.45 5.07
N SER A 39 13.04 24.00 6.33
CA SER A 39 14.09 23.09 6.78
C SER A 39 13.76 21.63 6.42
N PRO A 40 14.70 20.83 5.90
CA PRO A 40 14.44 19.45 5.48
C PRO A 40 14.10 18.50 6.65
N ASP A 41 14.53 18.84 7.87
CA ASP A 41 14.20 18.12 9.11
C ASP A 41 12.80 18.48 9.66
N SER A 42 12.21 19.58 9.18
CA SER A 42 10.85 20.01 9.55
C SER A 42 9.79 19.54 8.55
N LEU A 43 10.17 18.74 7.56
CA LEU A 43 9.26 18.18 6.56
C LEU A 43 9.05 16.68 6.79
N LEU A 44 7.79 16.26 6.85
CA LEU A 44 7.40 14.87 6.64
C LEU A 44 6.94 14.68 5.20
N LEU A 45 7.35 13.58 4.59
CA LEU A 45 6.99 13.18 3.23
C LEU A 45 6.30 11.83 3.29
N ALA A 46 5.28 11.61 2.46
CA ALA A 46 4.71 10.29 2.22
C ALA A 46 4.34 10.12 0.75
N LYS A 47 4.46 8.90 0.23
CA LYS A 47 3.94 8.51 -1.09
C LYS A 47 2.48 8.05 -0.97
N HIS A 48 1.60 8.52 -1.84
CA HIS A 48 0.23 8.00 -1.92
C HIS A 48 0.18 6.64 -2.63
N GLN A 49 -0.64 5.73 -2.14
CA GLN A 49 -1.05 4.51 -2.84
C GLN A 49 -2.55 4.59 -3.12
N PRO A 50 -2.97 5.10 -4.30
CA PRO A 50 -4.39 5.28 -4.62
C PRO A 50 -5.15 3.94 -4.61
N ASP A 51 -4.54 2.84 -5.08
CA ASP A 51 -5.14 1.50 -5.09
C ASP A 51 -5.57 0.98 -3.71
N LYS A 52 -4.94 1.46 -2.64
CA LYS A 52 -5.20 1.05 -1.25
C LYS A 52 -5.77 2.16 -0.39
N HIS A 53 -5.80 3.40 -0.89
CA HIS A 53 -6.11 4.59 -0.11
C HIS A 53 -5.22 4.71 1.15
N THR A 54 -3.92 4.46 0.99
CA THR A 54 -2.92 4.50 2.09
C THR A 54 -1.74 5.37 1.72
N TRP A 55 -1.07 5.92 2.72
CA TRP A 55 0.14 6.73 2.56
C TRP A 55 1.35 6.03 3.18
N GLU A 56 2.45 5.94 2.44
CA GLU A 56 3.72 5.38 2.92
C GLU A 56 4.68 6.49 3.30
N GLU A 57 4.93 6.68 4.61
CA GLU A 57 5.88 7.69 5.09
C GLU A 57 7.30 7.40 4.61
N ILE A 58 7.88 8.37 3.91
CA ILE A 58 9.27 8.37 3.45
C ILE A 58 10.15 8.89 4.60
N SER A 59 10.34 8.06 5.62
CA SER A 59 11.24 8.34 6.75
C SER A 59 12.72 8.18 6.36
N ASN A 60 13.63 8.84 7.10
CA ASN A 60 15.08 8.65 6.96
C ASN A 60 15.59 7.29 7.49
N TRP A 61 14.68 6.37 7.82
CA TRP A 61 14.99 5.10 8.46
C TRP A 61 14.37 3.94 7.67
N SER A 62 14.84 3.69 6.44
CA SER A 62 14.48 2.45 5.73
C SER A 62 15.29 1.23 6.24
N GLN A 63 15.34 1.05 7.57
CA GLN A 63 16.01 -0.08 8.24
C GLN A 63 15.16 -0.74 9.34
N GLN A 64 14.06 -1.40 8.97
CA GLN A 64 13.52 -2.48 9.83
C GLN A 64 12.91 -3.70 9.10
N VAL A 65 13.48 -4.10 7.97
CA VAL A 65 13.39 -5.50 7.48
C VAL A 65 14.71 -5.81 6.74
N SER A 66 15.55 -6.78 7.10
CA SER A 66 15.34 -8.00 7.91
C SER A 66 16.61 -8.33 8.71
N LYS A 67 16.50 -9.20 9.74
CA LYS A 67 17.66 -9.76 10.48
C LYS A 67 18.50 -10.73 9.64
N LYS A 68 19.12 -10.26 8.55
CA LYS A 68 20.12 -11.01 7.78
C LYS A 68 21.07 -10.03 7.08
N LYS A 69 22.36 -10.10 7.44
CA LYS A 69 23.49 -9.24 7.02
C LYS A 69 23.47 -8.94 5.50
N LYS A 70 22.83 -7.84 5.11
CA LYS A 70 22.76 -7.34 3.73
C LYS A 70 23.55 -6.04 3.65
N LYS A 71 24.37 -5.86 2.60
CA LYS A 71 25.11 -4.61 2.33
C LYS A 71 24.16 -3.41 2.49
N LYS A 72 24.63 -2.31 3.10
CA LYS A 72 24.04 -0.98 2.89
C LYS A 72 24.06 -0.74 1.37
N LYS A 73 22.94 -0.98 0.69
CA LYS A 73 22.67 -0.32 -0.58
C LYS A 73 22.31 1.12 -0.25
N ALA A 74 22.64 2.05 -1.15
CA ALA A 74 22.12 3.41 -1.06
C ALA A 74 20.59 3.32 -0.94
N GLU A 75 20.02 4.00 0.06
CA GLU A 75 18.57 4.14 0.18
C GLU A 75 18.12 4.93 -1.04
N SER A 76 17.37 4.30 -1.94
CA SER A 76 16.94 4.87 -3.21
C SER A 76 15.43 4.74 -3.30
N LEU A 77 14.75 5.87 -3.52
CA LEU A 77 13.30 5.93 -3.62
C LEU A 77 12.78 5.18 -4.85
N LEU A 78 13.56 5.13 -5.93
CA LEU A 78 13.21 4.42 -7.16
C LEU A 78 13.15 2.90 -6.98
N GLY A 79 13.77 2.37 -5.92
CA GLY A 79 13.78 0.96 -5.58
C GLY A 79 12.85 0.61 -4.41
N ALA A 80 12.89 -0.67 -4.01
CA ALA A 80 12.19 -1.12 -2.81
C ALA A 80 12.69 -0.39 -1.54
N PRO A 81 11.80 0.00 -0.62
CA PRO A 81 10.37 -0.34 -0.59
C PRO A 81 9.46 0.57 -1.43
N PHE A 82 9.86 1.82 -1.68
CA PHE A 82 8.96 2.89 -2.13
C PHE A 82 8.57 2.83 -3.62
N HIS A 83 9.47 2.33 -4.48
CA HIS A 83 9.28 2.22 -5.93
C HIS A 83 8.70 3.52 -6.56
N LEU A 84 9.31 4.65 -6.20
CA LEU A 84 8.91 5.97 -6.65
C LEU A 84 9.16 6.11 -8.15
N LYS A 85 8.15 6.58 -8.88
CA LYS A 85 8.15 6.79 -10.33
C LYS A 85 7.49 8.13 -10.68
N ASP A 86 7.61 8.51 -11.94
CA ASP A 86 6.82 9.60 -12.50
C ASP A 86 5.31 9.36 -12.32
N GLY A 87 4.57 10.44 -12.05
CA GLY A 87 3.14 10.42 -11.74
C GLY A 87 2.76 9.89 -10.34
N ASP A 88 3.72 9.53 -9.46
CA ASP A 88 3.40 9.24 -8.06
C ASP A 88 3.18 10.53 -7.25
N THR A 89 2.09 10.59 -6.48
CA THR A 89 1.79 11.73 -5.61
C THR A 89 2.59 11.69 -4.31
N ILE A 90 3.31 12.78 -4.02
CA ILE A 90 4.01 13.00 -2.74
C ILE A 90 3.24 13.99 -1.86
N GLY A 91 2.80 13.51 -0.71
CA GLY A 91 2.26 14.31 0.38
C GLY A 91 3.39 14.94 1.18
N ILE A 92 3.23 16.21 1.54
CA ILE A 92 4.24 17.00 2.27
C ILE A 92 3.55 17.67 3.45
N LYS A 93 4.12 17.54 4.66
CA LYS A 93 3.65 18.22 5.87
C LYS A 93 4.77 19.01 6.53
N ASN A 94 4.44 20.20 7.05
CA ASN A 94 5.37 21.12 7.68
C ASN A 94 5.18 21.13 9.21
N LEU A 95 6.15 20.55 9.92
CA LEU A 95 6.15 20.41 11.37
C LEU A 95 6.38 21.74 12.12
N LEU A 96 6.75 22.83 11.44
CA LEU A 96 6.87 24.16 12.07
C LEU A 96 5.52 24.81 12.35
N ILE A 97 4.47 24.42 11.60
CA ILE A 97 3.14 25.04 11.64
C ILE A 97 2.01 24.06 11.98
N ASP A 98 2.24 22.75 11.83
CA ASP A 98 1.28 21.72 12.19
C ASP A 98 1.97 20.48 12.78
N ASN A 99 1.48 19.99 13.92
CA ASN A 99 1.97 18.76 14.56
C ASN A 99 1.29 17.49 14.01
N ASN A 100 0.25 17.62 13.19
CA ASN A 100 -0.49 16.53 12.57
C ASN A 100 0.39 15.71 11.62
N ARG A 101 0.73 14.49 12.01
CA ARG A 101 1.54 13.55 11.19
C ARG A 101 0.71 12.64 10.27
N ASP A 102 -0.61 12.64 10.40
CA ASP A 102 -1.48 11.73 9.67
C ASP A 102 -1.69 12.20 8.22
N PHE A 103 -1.11 11.47 7.26
CA PHE A 103 -1.25 11.79 5.84
C PHE A 103 -2.63 11.43 5.25
N VAL A 104 -3.39 10.58 5.94
CA VAL A 104 -4.69 10.05 5.50
C VAL A 104 -5.76 11.15 5.44
N THR A 105 -6.43 11.26 4.30
CA THR A 105 -7.57 12.17 4.10
C THR A 105 -8.91 11.50 4.41
N LEU A 106 -9.99 12.29 4.50
CA LEU A 106 -11.35 11.75 4.62
C LEU A 106 -11.75 10.87 3.42
N GLU A 107 -11.26 11.20 2.22
CA GLU A 107 -11.51 10.38 1.01
C GLU A 107 -10.77 9.04 1.10
N ASP A 108 -9.55 9.03 1.64
CA ASP A 108 -8.80 7.82 1.89
C ASP A 108 -9.50 6.91 2.92
N GLU A 109 -10.00 7.46 4.03
CA GLU A 109 -10.74 6.68 5.04
C GLU A 109 -11.98 6.00 4.45
N GLN A 110 -12.74 6.72 3.62
CA GLN A 110 -13.87 6.14 2.88
C GLN A 110 -13.42 5.08 1.87
N GLY A 111 -12.32 5.30 1.15
CA GLY A 111 -11.76 4.35 0.20
C GLY A 111 -11.31 3.04 0.87
N GLN A 112 -10.62 3.14 2.01
CA GLN A 112 -10.27 1.99 2.83
C GLN A 112 -11.51 1.26 3.37
N GLN A 113 -12.57 1.99 3.74
CA GLN A 113 -13.82 1.38 4.19
C GLN A 113 -14.49 0.58 3.06
N ARG A 114 -14.66 1.17 1.87
CA ARG A 114 -15.19 0.49 0.68
C ARG A 114 -14.40 -0.78 0.33
N LEU A 115 -13.06 -0.71 0.45
CA LEU A 115 -12.18 -1.86 0.20
C LEU A 115 -12.36 -2.97 1.25
N ARG A 116 -12.55 -2.61 2.53
CA ARG A 116 -12.89 -3.58 3.59
C ARG A 116 -14.25 -4.23 3.35
N GLU A 117 -15.26 -3.46 2.98
CA GLU A 117 -16.60 -3.97 2.69
C GLU A 117 -16.60 -4.93 1.50
N GLN A 118 -15.92 -4.60 0.39
CA GLN A 118 -15.75 -5.54 -0.73
C GLN A 118 -15.02 -6.82 -0.31
N ALA A 119 -13.99 -6.72 0.54
CA ALA A 119 -13.27 -7.88 1.04
C ALA A 119 -14.16 -8.78 1.93
N GLU A 120 -15.07 -8.21 2.72
CA GLU A 120 -16.06 -8.98 3.49
C GLU A 120 -17.12 -9.62 2.58
N GLN A 121 -17.66 -8.88 1.60
CA GLN A 121 -18.63 -9.42 0.64
C GLN A 121 -18.06 -10.61 -0.15
N ARG A 122 -16.79 -10.54 -0.57
CA ARG A 122 -16.10 -11.68 -1.21
C ARG A 122 -15.89 -12.87 -0.28
N ARG A 123 -15.80 -12.66 1.05
CA ARG A 123 -15.75 -13.75 2.04
C ARG A 123 -17.12 -14.37 2.29
N LYS A 124 -18.19 -13.58 2.37
CA LYS A 124 -19.58 -14.07 2.49
C LYS A 124 -20.06 -14.81 1.23
N GLY A 125 -19.82 -14.24 0.05
CA GLY A 125 -20.17 -14.89 -1.23
C GLY A 125 -19.41 -16.21 -1.48
N GLY A 126 -18.26 -16.41 -0.82
CA GLY A 126 -17.53 -17.69 -0.83
C GLY A 126 -18.14 -18.79 0.04
N GLN A 127 -19.18 -18.49 0.83
CA GLN A 127 -19.90 -19.46 1.67
C GLN A 127 -21.24 -19.91 1.07
N ASP A 128 -21.79 -19.15 0.12
CA ASP A 128 -23.09 -19.45 -0.50
C ASP A 128 -22.98 -20.38 -1.74
N ALA A 129 -21.81 -20.45 -2.37
CA ALA A 129 -21.50 -21.41 -3.43
C ALA A 129 -21.20 -22.85 -2.89
N GLY A 130 -21.85 -23.22 -1.79
CA GLY A 130 -21.59 -24.44 -1.02
C GLY A 130 -22.84 -25.15 -0.50
N SER A 131 -24.02 -24.87 -1.05
CA SER A 131 -25.26 -25.55 -0.65
C SER A 131 -26.26 -25.71 -1.81
N ASP A 132 -25.93 -26.58 -2.77
CA ASP A 132 -26.96 -27.43 -3.39
C ASP A 132 -26.58 -28.91 -3.19
N GLY A 133 -27.55 -29.71 -2.78
CA GLY A 133 -27.28 -30.93 -2.03
C GLY A 133 -27.47 -32.21 -2.85
N VAL A 134 -26.49 -33.11 -2.79
CA VAL A 134 -26.77 -34.55 -2.77
C VAL A 134 -25.78 -35.27 -1.84
N GLY A 135 -26.29 -35.79 -0.74
CA GLY A 135 -25.46 -36.46 0.27
C GLY A 135 -25.03 -37.87 -0.18
N PRO A 136 -23.80 -38.32 0.13
CA PRO A 136 -23.37 -39.69 -0.14
C PRO A 136 -24.08 -40.65 0.83
N ARG A 137 -25.26 -41.12 0.43
CA ARG A 137 -26.10 -42.03 1.21
C ARG A 137 -25.46 -43.42 1.30
N LYS A 138 -24.67 -43.65 2.36
CA LYS A 138 -24.14 -44.98 2.72
C LYS A 138 -25.26 -46.04 2.70
N LYS A 139 -25.09 -47.07 1.85
CA LYS A 139 -25.73 -48.39 2.02
C LYS A 139 -24.74 -49.51 1.66
N THR A 140 -24.30 -50.20 2.71
CA THR A 140 -24.11 -51.66 2.80
C THR A 140 -24.07 -52.49 1.50
N GLY A 141 -23.02 -53.29 1.31
CA GLY A 141 -23.05 -54.49 0.45
C GLY A 141 -23.95 -55.61 1.02
N PRO A 142 -23.94 -56.86 0.49
CA PRO A 142 -22.85 -57.49 -0.29
C PRO A 142 -23.29 -58.40 -1.48
N THR A 143 -22.33 -59.19 -1.99
CA THR A 143 -22.44 -60.50 -2.73
C THR A 143 -22.79 -60.61 -4.23
N LYS A 144 -21.84 -61.23 -4.96
CA LYS A 144 -21.96 -62.29 -6.00
C LYS A 144 -22.88 -62.11 -7.23
N SER A 145 -22.29 -62.04 -8.44
CA SER A 145 -22.17 -63.20 -9.37
C SER A 145 -21.84 -62.86 -10.85
N ARG A 146 -20.98 -63.70 -11.46
CA ARG A 146 -20.96 -64.18 -12.87
C ARG A 146 -20.54 -63.27 -14.06
N LYS A 147 -19.37 -63.60 -14.63
CA LYS A 147 -19.02 -63.70 -16.07
C LYS A 147 -19.90 -64.77 -16.79
N PRO A 148 -19.91 -64.95 -18.14
CA PRO A 148 -18.81 -64.75 -19.13
C PRO A 148 -19.28 -64.07 -20.46
N GLU A 149 -18.66 -64.13 -21.67
CA GLU A 149 -17.47 -64.85 -22.20
C GLU A 149 -16.61 -64.04 -23.22
N LYS A 150 -16.92 -64.09 -24.53
CA LYS A 150 -16.13 -63.65 -25.71
C LYS A 150 -17.04 -63.10 -26.84
N GLU A 151 -16.48 -62.28 -27.72
CA GLU A 151 -16.24 -62.67 -29.13
C GLU A 151 -14.78 -62.33 -29.49
#